data_AF-A0A9P8SGF0-F1
#
_entry.id   AF-A0A9P8SGF0-F1
#
_cell.length_a   1.000
_cell.length_b   1.000
_cell.length_c   1.000
_cell.angle_alpha   90.00
_cell.angle_beta   90.00
_cell.angle_gamma   90.00
#
_symmetry.space_group_name_H-M   'P 1'
#
loop_
_entity.id
_entity.type
_entity.pdbx_description
1 polymer ?
#
loop_
_entity_poly.entity_id
_entity_poly.type
_entity_poly.pdbx_seq_one_letter_code
_entity_poly.pdbx_strand_id
1 'polypeptide(L)'
;MTKILGAHVDPSALSPAEYLGQLKTWFYDNVPDDPAAWTFGDLKRNKDGGFNDEDLVQQIKKGTDTVAGAFGAKNIPVALRAIEIIGIERGREWGVATFNEFRKFFKLKPFTSFKEINSTEDGVAEALEALYGHPGNVELYPGLMVEQAKKEFSPGSGLCPGFTISEAILSDAVTLVRADRFYAHEYGPQSLTNFGFTAASSDFDVAGGGVMYKLLMRSFPGWYRHSSVYALYPFTTPEKTMGNFSSGAAPVQAIDYSAPAFTGPPIPVTSWQGVVQLLQDQTNFKVPQQLSGHDDMLSGDKPANTAKQKFMQDELYCPEENLSIVRAFYESLTARLIKKNARKLGGSYQIDIVQEGVAFSHAEFVGRFFGIPLRGEDSESTAVTDSYTPRALYNVLAHLFEHVFLDLDEAKRYKHLVVASKETWQLGDIVRGVVRGIKPGEGARSLMQLVEDTFFHKTATGAENAHGLQHFGLELIKRPMEQGQGKDVEEVVWTLIPTAATFCATQAQAWAQLIEIYLSDGYKSHWTEIEQLAQSEDSDSFDLLKRYALEGFRLFPATSGVIRVVESPTPVTIPSAPTPLPPKGTVLADFITAGRDPSIFPDPESIKLD
;
A
#
# COMPACT_ATOMS: atom_id res chain seq x y z
N MET A 1 -35.91 14.53 -9.25
CA MET A 1 -37.33 14.55 -9.65
C MET A 1 -37.86 15.94 -9.94
N THR A 2 -37.70 16.93 -9.05
CA THR A 2 -38.11 18.33 -9.29
C THR A 2 -37.59 18.94 -10.59
N LYS A 3 -36.34 18.63 -10.97
CA LYS A 3 -35.75 19.08 -12.26
C LYS A 3 -36.39 18.45 -13.49
N ILE A 4 -36.95 17.26 -13.34
CA ILE A 4 -37.47 16.44 -14.44
C ILE A 4 -38.97 16.69 -14.61
N LEU A 5 -39.73 16.61 -13.51
CA LEU A 5 -41.18 16.78 -13.51
C LEU A 5 -41.60 18.25 -13.32
N GLY A 6 -40.69 19.12 -12.85
CA GLY A 6 -41.01 20.51 -12.48
C GLY A 6 -41.32 20.66 -10.98
N ALA A 7 -41.14 21.89 -10.47
CA ALA A 7 -41.24 22.17 -9.03
C ALA A 7 -42.66 22.16 -8.46
N HIS A 8 -43.67 22.26 -9.32
CA HIS A 8 -45.08 22.34 -8.94
C HIS A 8 -45.87 21.08 -9.30
N VAL A 9 -45.21 20.05 -9.81
CA VAL A 9 -45.85 18.79 -10.17
C VAL A 9 -45.79 17.84 -8.98
N ASP A 10 -46.97 17.42 -8.52
CA ASP A 10 -47.09 16.33 -7.55
C ASP A 10 -46.96 14.98 -8.26
N PRO A 11 -45.86 14.23 -8.08
CA PRO A 11 -45.67 12.96 -8.74
C PRO A 11 -46.66 11.89 -8.28
N SER A 12 -47.31 12.07 -7.12
CA SER A 12 -48.31 11.12 -6.60
C SER A 12 -49.59 11.10 -7.44
N ALA A 13 -49.91 12.25 -8.06
CA ALA A 13 -51.12 12.47 -8.84
C ALA A 13 -50.98 12.07 -10.32
N LEU A 14 -49.76 11.83 -10.80
CA LEU A 14 -49.52 11.48 -12.21
C LEU A 14 -49.97 10.05 -12.52
N SER A 15 -50.63 9.89 -13.66
CA SER A 15 -50.82 8.57 -14.27
C SER A 15 -49.50 8.03 -14.85
N PRO A 16 -49.36 6.70 -15.04
CA PRO A 16 -48.20 6.11 -15.72
C PRO A 16 -47.86 6.74 -17.07
N ALA A 17 -48.88 7.03 -17.88
CA ALA A 17 -48.72 7.62 -19.20
C ALA A 17 -48.20 9.06 -19.12
N GLU A 18 -48.76 9.88 -18.21
CA GLU A 18 -48.28 11.26 -17.99
C GLU A 18 -46.86 11.28 -17.45
N TYR A 19 -46.54 10.39 -16.50
CA TYR A 19 -45.21 10.26 -15.93
C TYR A 19 -44.17 9.92 -17.00
N LEU A 20 -44.43 8.88 -17.80
CA LEU A 20 -43.55 8.49 -18.92
C LEU A 20 -43.46 9.58 -19.99
N GLY A 21 -44.57 10.25 -20.29
CA GLY A 21 -44.61 11.37 -21.23
C GLY A 21 -43.67 12.49 -20.79
N GLN A 22 -43.78 12.93 -19.52
CA GLN A 22 -42.91 13.97 -18.96
C GLN A 22 -41.44 13.55 -18.94
N LEU A 23 -41.12 12.31 -18.56
CA LEU A 23 -39.75 11.79 -18.59
C LEU A 23 -39.16 11.84 -20.01
N LYS A 24 -39.95 11.41 -21.01
CA LYS A 24 -39.53 11.44 -22.43
C LYS A 24 -39.32 12.87 -22.92
N THR A 25 -40.28 13.76 -22.66
CA THR A 25 -40.16 15.17 -23.03
C THR A 25 -38.92 15.79 -22.40
N TRP A 26 -38.71 15.61 -21.10
CA TRP A 26 -37.51 16.10 -20.43
C TRP A 26 -36.23 15.55 -21.07
N PHE A 27 -36.19 14.25 -21.36
CA PHE A 27 -35.02 13.63 -21.98
C PHE A 27 -34.73 14.23 -23.36
N TYR A 28 -35.70 14.27 -24.26
CA TYR A 28 -35.52 14.81 -25.61
C TYR A 28 -35.21 16.31 -25.64
N ASP A 29 -35.72 17.07 -24.67
CA ASP A 29 -35.51 18.52 -24.61
C ASP A 29 -34.17 18.91 -23.96
N ASN A 30 -33.60 18.05 -23.09
CA ASN A 30 -32.46 18.42 -22.23
C ASN A 30 -31.22 17.54 -22.40
N VAL A 31 -31.34 16.33 -22.95
CA VAL A 31 -30.22 15.40 -23.12
C VAL A 31 -29.70 15.50 -24.56
N PRO A 32 -28.40 15.76 -24.77
CA PRO A 32 -27.84 15.81 -26.12
C PRO A 32 -28.00 14.49 -26.89
N ASP A 33 -28.14 14.57 -28.21
CA ASP A 33 -28.22 13.38 -29.08
C ASP A 33 -26.95 12.50 -28.99
N ASP A 34 -25.78 13.12 -28.83
CA ASP A 34 -24.50 12.42 -28.69
C ASP A 34 -24.30 11.92 -27.23
N PRO A 35 -24.25 10.59 -27.00
CA PRO A 35 -23.99 10.02 -25.67
C PRO A 35 -22.67 10.46 -25.04
N ALA A 36 -21.66 10.78 -25.84
CA ALA A 36 -20.37 11.27 -25.31
C ALA A 36 -20.50 12.65 -24.65
N ALA A 37 -21.51 13.44 -25.02
CA ALA A 37 -21.81 14.74 -24.43
C ALA A 37 -22.68 14.66 -23.18
N TRP A 38 -23.23 13.48 -22.83
CA TRP A 38 -24.12 13.32 -21.67
C TRP A 38 -23.42 13.70 -20.37
N THR A 39 -24.15 14.41 -19.50
CA THR A 39 -23.72 14.76 -18.15
C THR A 39 -24.70 14.20 -17.13
N PHE A 40 -24.30 14.14 -15.86
CA PHE A 40 -25.15 13.68 -14.76
C PHE A 40 -24.84 14.48 -13.51
N GLY A 41 -25.79 14.54 -12.56
CA GLY A 41 -25.55 15.18 -11.25
C GLY A 41 -25.13 16.66 -11.32
N ASP A 42 -25.54 17.38 -12.37
CA ASP A 42 -25.13 18.76 -12.68
C ASP A 42 -23.63 18.94 -12.96
N LEU A 43 -22.90 17.84 -13.13
CA LEU A 43 -21.48 17.84 -13.46
C LEU A 43 -21.25 18.40 -14.86
N LYS A 44 -20.10 19.07 -15.03
CA LYS A 44 -19.67 19.60 -16.31
C LYS A 44 -18.46 18.83 -16.80
N ARG A 45 -18.39 18.62 -18.11
CA ARG A 45 -17.21 18.06 -18.75
C ARG A 45 -16.12 19.11 -18.88
N ASN A 46 -14.89 18.69 -18.67
CA ASN A 46 -13.67 19.43 -18.92
C ASN A 46 -13.40 19.51 -20.44
N LYS A 47 -12.37 20.28 -20.85
CA LYS A 47 -11.99 20.43 -22.26
C LYS A 47 -11.53 19.12 -22.91
N ASP A 48 -11.04 18.17 -22.11
CA ASP A 48 -10.61 16.84 -22.54
C ASP A 48 -11.75 15.82 -22.59
N GLY A 49 -12.98 16.23 -22.24
CA GLY A 49 -14.16 15.38 -22.18
C GLY A 49 -14.36 14.65 -20.84
N GLY A 50 -13.38 14.65 -19.94
CA GLY A 50 -13.49 14.08 -18.59
C GLY A 50 -14.36 14.93 -17.65
N PHE A 51 -14.55 14.48 -16.41
CA PHE A 51 -15.16 15.29 -15.35
C PHE A 51 -14.08 15.80 -14.39
N ASN A 52 -14.37 16.84 -13.63
CA ASN A 52 -13.48 17.28 -12.58
C ASN A 52 -13.46 16.25 -11.43
N ASP A 53 -12.26 15.87 -10.99
CA ASP A 53 -12.06 14.85 -9.95
C ASP A 53 -12.69 15.26 -8.61
N GLU A 54 -12.61 16.53 -8.21
CA GLU A 54 -13.22 17.02 -6.96
C GLU A 54 -14.72 16.75 -6.98
N ASP A 55 -15.38 17.11 -8.07
CA ASP A 55 -16.83 16.92 -8.18
C ASP A 55 -17.21 15.43 -8.12
N LEU A 56 -16.46 14.55 -8.78
CA LEU A 56 -16.68 13.10 -8.73
C LEU A 56 -16.46 12.54 -7.32
N VAL A 57 -15.36 12.93 -6.66
CA VAL A 57 -15.04 12.52 -5.29
C VAL A 57 -16.12 12.98 -4.32
N GLN A 58 -16.66 14.19 -4.47
CA GLN A 58 -17.79 14.67 -3.65
C GLN A 58 -19.06 13.85 -3.86
N GLN A 59 -19.36 13.42 -5.09
CA GLN A 59 -20.51 12.53 -5.35
C GLN A 59 -20.30 11.14 -4.72
N ILE A 60 -19.11 10.56 -4.84
CA ILE A 60 -18.76 9.28 -4.23
C ILE A 60 -18.87 9.38 -2.71
N LYS A 61 -18.27 10.42 -2.11
CA LYS A 61 -18.36 10.72 -0.67
C LYS A 61 -19.83 10.80 -0.22
N LYS A 62 -20.64 11.59 -0.92
CA LYS A 62 -22.07 11.72 -0.63
C LYS A 62 -22.79 10.36 -0.71
N GLY A 63 -22.42 9.53 -1.68
CA GLY A 63 -22.91 8.16 -1.78
C GLY A 63 -22.56 7.31 -0.55
N THR A 64 -21.30 7.35 -0.12
CA THR A 64 -20.83 6.66 1.10
C THR A 64 -21.53 7.15 2.38
N ASP A 65 -21.81 8.45 2.47
CA ASP A 65 -22.50 9.07 3.62
C ASP A 65 -24.02 8.79 3.63
N THR A 66 -24.58 8.38 2.50
CA THR A 66 -26.03 8.18 2.36
C THR A 66 -26.39 6.72 2.56
N VAL A 67 -27.10 6.43 3.66
CA VAL A 67 -27.66 5.10 3.91
C VAL A 67 -28.77 4.81 2.89
N ALA A 68 -28.65 3.68 2.17
CA ALA A 68 -29.69 3.22 1.27
C ALA A 68 -30.97 2.84 2.04
N GLY A 69 -32.13 2.95 1.39
CA GLY A 69 -33.41 2.56 1.97
C GLY A 69 -33.46 1.06 2.29
N ALA A 70 -34.11 0.70 3.40
CA ALA A 70 -34.32 -0.70 3.77
C ALA A 70 -35.32 -1.38 2.84
N PHE A 71 -35.20 -2.70 2.67
CA PHE A 71 -36.22 -3.49 1.97
C PHE A 71 -37.52 -3.58 2.78
N GLY A 72 -38.62 -3.87 2.08
CA GLY A 72 -39.93 -4.11 2.68
C GLY A 72 -40.97 -3.07 2.32
N ALA A 73 -42.18 -3.25 2.86
CA ALA A 73 -43.33 -2.41 2.54
C ALA A 73 -43.09 -0.93 2.90
N LYS A 74 -43.75 -0.03 2.16
CA LYS A 74 -43.71 1.44 2.38
C LYS A 74 -42.33 2.10 2.26
N ASN A 75 -41.31 1.41 1.74
CA ASN A 75 -39.97 1.98 1.53
C ASN A 75 -39.72 2.52 0.10
N ILE A 76 -40.75 2.58 -0.75
CA ILE A 76 -40.62 3.11 -2.12
C ILE A 76 -41.00 4.60 -2.13
N PRO A 77 -40.12 5.50 -2.60
CA PRO A 77 -40.45 6.92 -2.70
C PRO A 77 -41.68 7.17 -3.56
N VAL A 78 -42.55 8.07 -3.11
CA VAL A 78 -43.79 8.46 -3.83
C VAL A 78 -43.53 8.86 -5.28
N ALA A 79 -42.36 9.44 -5.56
CA ALA A 79 -41.96 9.84 -6.90
C ALA A 79 -41.76 8.68 -7.89
N LEU A 80 -41.69 7.44 -7.40
CA LEU A 80 -41.60 6.22 -8.22
C LEU A 80 -42.95 5.48 -8.32
N ARG A 81 -44.04 5.99 -7.73
CA ARG A 81 -45.37 5.35 -7.74
C ARG A 81 -45.82 4.89 -9.14
N ALA A 82 -45.65 5.75 -10.15
CA ALA A 82 -46.00 5.42 -11.53
C ALA A 82 -45.20 4.22 -12.06
N ILE A 83 -43.93 4.10 -11.69
CA ILE A 83 -43.05 2.99 -12.08
C ILE A 83 -43.54 1.68 -11.43
N GLU A 84 -43.94 1.72 -10.16
CA GLU A 84 -44.52 0.55 -9.48
C GLU A 84 -45.80 0.08 -10.17
N ILE A 85 -46.70 1.00 -10.56
CA ILE A 85 -47.93 0.66 -11.29
C ILE A 85 -47.59 0.01 -12.64
N ILE A 86 -46.63 0.56 -13.39
CA ILE A 86 -46.16 -0.02 -14.65
C ILE A 86 -45.62 -1.44 -14.44
N GLY A 87 -44.86 -1.67 -13.36
CA GLY A 87 -44.34 -2.99 -13.02
C GLY A 87 -45.47 -4.00 -12.74
N ILE A 88 -46.49 -3.60 -11.99
CA ILE A 88 -47.67 -4.42 -11.69
C ILE A 88 -48.46 -4.72 -12.97
N GLU A 89 -48.81 -3.70 -13.75
CA GLU A 89 -49.54 -3.86 -15.01
C GLU A 89 -48.80 -4.76 -15.98
N ARG A 90 -47.47 -4.59 -16.10
CA ARG A 90 -46.65 -5.46 -16.95
C ARG A 90 -46.63 -6.91 -16.46
N GLY A 91 -46.58 -7.13 -15.16
CA GLY A 91 -46.69 -8.48 -14.58
C GLY A 91 -48.00 -9.15 -14.98
N ARG A 92 -49.12 -8.41 -14.94
CA ARG A 92 -50.45 -8.89 -15.37
C ARG A 92 -50.49 -9.20 -16.85
N GLU A 93 -49.98 -8.32 -17.70
CA GLU A 93 -49.92 -8.51 -19.15
C GLU A 93 -49.14 -9.77 -19.53
N TRP A 94 -48.02 -10.03 -18.85
CA TRP A 94 -47.21 -11.22 -19.07
C TRP A 94 -47.79 -12.50 -18.46
N GLY A 95 -48.82 -12.40 -17.62
CA GLY A 95 -49.37 -13.54 -16.90
C GLY A 95 -48.34 -14.23 -16.01
N VAL A 96 -47.51 -13.44 -15.30
CA VAL A 96 -46.50 -13.99 -14.40
C VAL A 96 -47.15 -14.78 -13.26
N ALA A 97 -46.38 -15.68 -12.66
CA ALA A 97 -46.83 -16.49 -11.52
C ALA A 97 -47.35 -15.63 -10.36
N THR A 98 -48.23 -16.20 -9.54
CA THR A 98 -48.57 -15.62 -8.24
C THR A 98 -47.37 -15.66 -7.29
N PHE A 99 -47.40 -14.84 -6.25
CA PHE A 99 -46.33 -14.80 -5.25
C PHE A 99 -46.10 -16.17 -4.59
N ASN A 100 -47.18 -16.90 -4.29
CA ASN A 100 -47.10 -18.25 -3.71
C ASN A 100 -46.59 -19.31 -4.70
N GLU A 101 -46.93 -19.23 -5.99
CA GLU A 101 -46.36 -20.12 -7.00
C GLU A 101 -44.85 -19.92 -7.14
N PHE A 102 -44.40 -18.66 -7.15
CA PHE A 102 -42.98 -18.33 -7.20
C PHE A 102 -42.22 -18.82 -5.95
N ARG A 103 -42.80 -18.67 -4.76
CA ARG A 103 -42.25 -19.24 -3.53
C ARG A 103 -42.13 -20.77 -3.60
N LYS A 104 -43.17 -21.46 -4.09
CA LYS A 104 -43.13 -22.93 -4.29
C LYS A 104 -42.05 -23.36 -5.25
N PHE A 105 -41.79 -22.58 -6.31
CA PHE A 105 -40.70 -22.84 -7.25
C PHE A 105 -39.35 -22.89 -6.51
N PHE A 106 -39.07 -21.89 -5.66
CA PHE A 106 -37.89 -21.84 -4.78
C PHE A 106 -37.98 -22.73 -3.53
N LYS A 107 -38.97 -23.63 -3.43
CA LYS A 107 -39.19 -24.52 -2.27
C LYS A 107 -39.40 -23.77 -0.93
N LEU A 108 -39.80 -22.50 -1.00
CA LEU A 108 -40.20 -21.72 0.16
C LEU A 108 -41.63 -22.09 0.58
N LYS A 109 -41.92 -21.94 1.89
CA LYS A 109 -43.26 -22.15 2.45
C LYS A 109 -44.25 -21.17 1.79
N PRO A 110 -45.32 -21.64 1.15
CA PRO A 110 -46.41 -20.77 0.69
C PRO A 110 -47.07 -20.09 1.89
N PHE A 111 -47.42 -18.83 1.75
CA PHE A 111 -48.13 -18.09 2.79
C PHE A 111 -49.60 -18.52 2.84
N THR A 112 -50.08 -18.83 4.04
CA THR A 112 -51.49 -19.24 4.29
C THR A 112 -52.34 -18.15 4.94
N SER A 113 -51.73 -17.03 5.33
CA SER A 113 -52.45 -15.83 5.79
C SER A 113 -51.70 -14.55 5.40
N PHE A 114 -52.39 -13.41 5.32
CA PHE A 114 -51.77 -12.12 4.96
C PHE A 114 -50.75 -11.64 6.00
N LYS A 115 -50.97 -11.97 7.28
CA LYS A 115 -49.99 -11.69 8.36
C LYS A 115 -48.68 -12.47 8.21
N GLU A 116 -48.68 -13.61 7.53
CA GLU A 116 -47.41 -14.31 7.24
C GLU A 116 -46.59 -13.59 6.17
N ILE A 117 -47.23 -12.82 5.28
CA ILE A 117 -46.54 -11.99 4.27
C ILE A 117 -45.88 -10.80 4.96
N ASN A 118 -46.63 -10.11 5.82
CA ASN A 118 -46.10 -9.02 6.63
C ASN A 118 -46.86 -8.88 7.94
N SER A 119 -46.16 -9.06 9.06
CA SER A 119 -46.72 -9.02 10.41
C SER A 119 -46.37 -7.74 11.19
N THR A 120 -45.42 -6.95 10.69
CA THR A 120 -44.82 -5.83 11.43
C THR A 120 -45.21 -4.47 10.88
N GLU A 121 -45.53 -4.37 9.59
CA GLU A 121 -45.90 -3.11 8.97
C GLU A 121 -47.41 -2.88 9.03
N ASP A 122 -47.82 -1.88 9.82
CA ASP A 122 -49.21 -1.57 10.10
C ASP A 122 -50.04 -1.35 8.81
N GLY A 123 -51.17 -2.04 8.70
CA GLY A 123 -52.12 -1.88 7.60
C GLY A 123 -51.75 -2.62 6.30
N VAL A 124 -50.57 -3.25 6.21
CA VAL A 124 -50.15 -3.98 5.00
C VAL A 124 -50.97 -5.26 4.84
N ALA A 125 -51.12 -6.05 5.91
CA ALA A 125 -51.88 -7.30 5.85
C ALA A 125 -53.36 -7.04 5.55
N GLU A 126 -53.95 -6.01 6.16
CA GLU A 126 -55.35 -5.61 5.96
C GLU A 126 -55.59 -5.10 4.53
N ALA A 127 -54.65 -4.33 3.96
CA ALA A 127 -54.73 -3.89 2.58
C ALA A 127 -54.66 -5.07 1.60
N LEU A 128 -53.77 -6.04 1.85
CA LEU A 128 -53.70 -7.26 1.03
C LEU A 128 -55.00 -8.08 1.13
N GLU A 129 -55.58 -8.18 2.32
CA GLU A 129 -56.85 -8.89 2.53
C GLU A 129 -57.99 -8.23 1.75
N ALA A 130 -58.11 -6.90 1.83
CA ALA A 130 -59.12 -6.15 1.10
C ALA A 130 -58.97 -6.25 -0.43
N LEU A 131 -57.73 -6.31 -0.94
CA LEU A 131 -57.45 -6.31 -2.39
C LEU A 131 -57.51 -7.71 -3.02
N TYR A 132 -57.04 -8.74 -2.33
CA TYR A 132 -56.82 -10.08 -2.93
C TYR A 132 -57.77 -11.16 -2.41
N GLY A 133 -58.39 -10.98 -1.23
CA GLY A 133 -59.33 -11.91 -0.60
C GLY A 133 -58.72 -13.24 -0.10
N HIS A 134 -57.68 -13.75 -0.77
CA HIS A 134 -56.92 -14.93 -0.37
C HIS A 134 -55.41 -14.74 -0.65
N PRO A 135 -54.49 -15.16 0.25
CA PRO A 135 -53.04 -14.99 0.07
C PRO A 135 -52.48 -15.62 -1.21
N GLY A 136 -53.11 -16.70 -1.69
CA GLY A 136 -52.76 -17.34 -2.96
C GLY A 136 -53.00 -16.49 -4.20
N ASN A 137 -53.83 -15.45 -4.11
CA ASN A 137 -54.13 -14.55 -5.22
C ASN A 137 -53.18 -13.35 -5.30
N VAL A 138 -52.27 -13.20 -4.33
CA VAL A 138 -51.31 -12.09 -4.30
C VAL A 138 -50.38 -12.20 -5.51
N GLU A 139 -50.38 -11.15 -6.33
CA GLU A 139 -49.52 -11.03 -7.50
C GLU A 139 -48.05 -10.99 -7.10
N LEU A 140 -47.15 -11.50 -7.96
CA LEU A 140 -45.73 -11.59 -7.66
C LEU A 140 -45.09 -10.24 -7.34
N TYR A 141 -45.28 -9.23 -8.19
CA TYR A 141 -44.61 -7.94 -8.04
C TYR A 141 -45.01 -7.23 -6.72
N PRO A 142 -46.31 -7.03 -6.41
CA PRO A 142 -46.73 -6.51 -5.10
C PRO A 142 -46.24 -7.37 -3.93
N GLY A 143 -46.35 -8.70 -4.05
CA GLY A 143 -45.92 -9.64 -3.02
C GLY A 143 -44.43 -9.50 -2.65
N LEU A 144 -43.56 -9.34 -3.64
CA LEU A 144 -42.12 -9.12 -3.42
C LEU A 144 -41.86 -7.80 -2.67
N MET A 145 -42.56 -6.72 -3.04
CA MET A 145 -42.34 -5.40 -2.44
C MET A 145 -42.85 -5.29 -1.00
N VAL A 146 -43.90 -6.05 -0.65
CA VAL A 146 -44.51 -5.98 0.69
C VAL A 146 -44.06 -7.08 1.64
N GLU A 147 -43.37 -8.13 1.14
CA GLU A 147 -42.84 -9.19 1.99
C GLU A 147 -41.98 -8.59 3.10
N GLN A 148 -42.24 -9.03 4.33
CA GLN A 148 -41.48 -8.56 5.48
C GLN A 148 -39.99 -8.87 5.32
N ALA A 149 -39.17 -7.84 5.50
CA ALA A 149 -37.73 -7.95 5.52
C ALA A 149 -37.25 -8.89 6.62
N LYS A 150 -36.17 -9.64 6.36
CA LYS A 150 -35.51 -10.44 7.39
C LYS A 150 -34.97 -9.53 8.50
N LYS A 151 -34.92 -10.06 9.73
CA LYS A 151 -34.22 -9.37 10.82
C LYS A 151 -32.72 -9.43 10.55
N GLU A 152 -32.03 -8.33 10.86
CA GLU A 152 -30.57 -8.30 10.82
C GLU A 152 -29.94 -9.34 11.74
N PHE A 153 -28.82 -9.91 11.30
CA PHE A 153 -28.06 -10.90 12.05
C PHE A 153 -26.56 -10.65 11.86
N SER A 154 -25.84 -10.40 12.95
CA SER A 154 -24.41 -10.09 12.95
C SER A 154 -23.62 -11.06 13.86
N PRO A 155 -22.56 -11.73 13.36
CA PRO A 155 -22.13 -11.75 11.96
C PRO A 155 -23.09 -12.57 11.08
N GLY A 156 -23.34 -12.17 9.83
CA GLY A 156 -24.08 -13.02 8.89
C GLY A 156 -24.83 -12.30 7.75
N SER A 157 -25.93 -11.61 8.04
CA SER A 157 -26.81 -11.02 7.03
C SER A 157 -27.10 -9.56 7.33
N GLY A 158 -26.54 -8.67 6.51
CA GLY A 158 -26.82 -7.22 6.53
C GLY A 158 -27.77 -6.74 5.43
N LEU A 159 -27.89 -7.45 4.30
CA LEU A 159 -28.77 -7.04 3.19
C LEU A 159 -30.26 -7.16 3.55
N CYS A 160 -30.61 -8.24 4.26
CA CYS A 160 -31.93 -8.48 4.87
C CYS A 160 -33.18 -8.18 4.01
N PRO A 161 -33.27 -8.60 2.73
CA PRO A 161 -34.55 -8.53 2.02
C PRO A 161 -35.53 -9.59 2.54
N GLY A 162 -36.76 -9.61 2.03
CA GLY A 162 -37.70 -10.71 2.25
C GLY A 162 -37.12 -12.07 1.81
N PHE A 163 -37.64 -13.18 2.31
CA PHE A 163 -37.11 -14.51 2.00
C PHE A 163 -37.20 -14.82 0.50
N THR A 164 -38.28 -14.42 -0.16
CA THR A 164 -38.46 -14.67 -1.59
C THR A 164 -37.44 -13.90 -2.43
N ILE A 165 -37.26 -12.60 -2.14
CA ILE A 165 -36.23 -11.78 -2.81
C ILE A 165 -34.84 -12.35 -2.52
N SER A 166 -34.56 -12.76 -1.28
CA SER A 166 -33.26 -13.35 -0.91
C SER A 166 -32.91 -14.56 -1.75
N GLU A 167 -33.82 -15.55 -1.85
CA GLU A 167 -33.58 -16.77 -2.64
C GLU A 167 -33.41 -16.46 -4.12
N ALA A 168 -34.25 -15.57 -4.67
CA ALA A 168 -34.17 -15.19 -6.07
C ALA A 168 -32.84 -14.48 -6.40
N ILE A 169 -32.44 -13.50 -5.59
CA ILE A 169 -31.16 -12.78 -5.74
C ILE A 169 -29.99 -13.76 -5.63
N LEU A 170 -29.99 -14.66 -4.65
CA LEU A 170 -28.89 -15.62 -4.48
C LEU A 170 -28.80 -16.59 -5.66
N SER A 171 -29.92 -17.09 -6.17
CA SER A 171 -29.96 -17.96 -7.35
C SER A 171 -29.42 -17.25 -8.60
N ASP A 172 -29.80 -15.99 -8.80
CA ASP A 172 -29.36 -15.20 -9.96
C ASP A 172 -27.89 -14.77 -9.83
N ALA A 173 -27.48 -14.25 -8.67
CA ALA A 173 -26.10 -13.82 -8.42
C ALA A 173 -25.09 -14.96 -8.61
N VAL A 174 -25.42 -16.18 -8.13
CA VAL A 174 -24.57 -17.37 -8.37
C VAL A 174 -24.46 -17.66 -9.86
N THR A 175 -25.54 -17.49 -10.62
CA THR A 175 -25.53 -17.69 -12.08
C THR A 175 -24.69 -16.63 -12.77
N LEU A 176 -24.85 -15.35 -12.41
CA LEU A 176 -24.07 -14.23 -12.97
C LEU A 176 -22.58 -14.42 -12.72
N VAL A 177 -22.17 -14.74 -11.49
CA VAL A 177 -20.75 -14.94 -11.16
C VAL A 177 -20.17 -16.15 -11.91
N ARG A 178 -20.94 -17.23 -12.08
CA ARG A 178 -20.49 -18.43 -12.81
C ARG A 178 -20.48 -18.23 -14.33
N ALA A 179 -21.35 -17.39 -14.86
CA ALA A 179 -21.49 -17.14 -16.29
C ALA A 179 -20.64 -15.97 -16.79
N ASP A 180 -20.12 -15.14 -15.89
CA ASP A 180 -19.19 -14.06 -16.25
C ASP A 180 -17.87 -14.65 -16.74
N ARG A 181 -17.64 -14.60 -18.06
CA ARG A 181 -16.39 -15.08 -18.67
C ARG A 181 -15.16 -14.35 -18.15
N PHE A 182 -15.29 -13.06 -17.81
CA PHE A 182 -14.16 -12.26 -17.36
C PHE A 182 -13.69 -12.73 -15.99
N TYR A 183 -14.63 -13.04 -15.10
CA TYR A 183 -14.34 -13.56 -13.78
C TYR A 183 -14.00 -15.06 -13.79
N ALA A 184 -14.79 -15.90 -14.46
CA ALA A 184 -14.70 -17.36 -14.34
C ALA A 184 -13.62 -17.99 -15.23
N HIS A 185 -13.24 -17.36 -16.34
CA HIS A 185 -12.29 -17.93 -17.31
C HIS A 185 -11.07 -17.05 -17.57
N GLU A 186 -11.25 -15.73 -17.61
CA GLU A 186 -10.18 -14.79 -17.96
C GLU A 186 -9.51 -14.13 -16.74
N TYR A 187 -10.00 -14.36 -15.52
CA TYR A 187 -9.38 -13.83 -14.32
C TYR A 187 -8.14 -14.66 -13.92
N GLY A 188 -7.06 -14.46 -14.65
CA GLY A 188 -5.78 -15.12 -14.40
C GLY A 188 -4.61 -14.44 -15.12
N PRO A 189 -3.36 -14.78 -14.78
CA PRO A 189 -2.18 -14.17 -15.36
C PRO A 189 -2.05 -14.33 -16.88
N GLN A 190 -2.66 -15.36 -17.46
CA GLN A 190 -2.70 -15.58 -18.90
C GLN A 190 -3.43 -14.46 -19.67
N SER A 191 -4.46 -13.85 -19.08
CA SER A 191 -5.23 -12.78 -19.71
C SER A 191 -4.87 -11.40 -19.17
N LEU A 192 -4.52 -11.31 -17.88
CA LEU A 192 -4.23 -10.04 -17.19
C LEU A 192 -2.73 -9.74 -17.04
N THR A 193 -1.84 -10.65 -17.45
CA THR A 193 -0.43 -10.71 -17.02
C THR A 193 -0.28 -11.00 -15.53
N ASN A 194 0.90 -11.43 -15.09
CA ASN A 194 1.20 -11.58 -13.65
C ASN A 194 0.98 -10.27 -12.88
N PHE A 195 1.37 -9.14 -13.48
CA PHE A 195 1.19 -7.82 -12.90
C PHE A 195 -0.29 -7.46 -12.73
N GLY A 196 -1.08 -7.53 -13.81
CA GLY A 196 -2.50 -7.14 -13.75
C GLY A 196 -3.33 -8.03 -12.84
N PHE A 197 -3.07 -9.35 -12.83
CA PHE A 197 -3.71 -10.26 -11.89
C PHE A 197 -3.38 -9.91 -10.43
N THR A 198 -2.12 -9.62 -10.13
CA THR A 198 -1.68 -9.21 -8.77
C THR A 198 -2.29 -7.86 -8.37
N ALA A 199 -2.33 -6.90 -9.30
CA ALA A 199 -2.91 -5.59 -9.08
C ALA A 199 -4.41 -5.68 -8.73
N ALA A 200 -5.18 -6.53 -9.42
CA ALA A 200 -6.61 -6.70 -9.20
C ALA A 200 -6.96 -7.62 -8.01
N SER A 201 -6.07 -8.52 -7.61
CA SER A 201 -6.35 -9.55 -6.59
C SER A 201 -6.69 -8.99 -5.21
N SER A 202 -7.55 -9.69 -4.48
CA SER A 202 -7.79 -9.42 -3.06
C SER A 202 -6.54 -9.61 -2.23
N ASP A 203 -6.41 -8.78 -1.19
CA ASP A 203 -5.37 -8.89 -0.18
C ASP A 203 -6.03 -8.82 1.19
N PHE A 204 -6.01 -9.92 1.94
CA PHE A 204 -6.71 -9.99 3.23
C PHE A 204 -6.03 -9.18 4.34
N ASP A 205 -4.79 -8.74 4.12
CA ASP A 205 -4.10 -7.80 5.01
C ASP A 205 -4.61 -6.36 4.83
N VAL A 206 -5.41 -6.08 3.80
CA VAL A 206 -5.97 -4.76 3.49
C VAL A 206 -7.49 -4.82 3.37
N ALA A 207 -8.19 -4.04 4.19
CA ALA A 207 -9.66 -3.93 4.16
C ALA A 207 -10.42 -5.29 4.16
N GLY A 208 -9.85 -6.31 4.80
CA GLY A 208 -10.41 -7.67 4.82
C GLY A 208 -10.55 -8.33 3.44
N GLY A 209 -9.75 -7.93 2.45
CA GLY A 209 -9.80 -8.46 1.09
C GLY A 209 -10.58 -7.58 0.09
N GLY A 210 -11.17 -6.47 0.56
CA GLY A 210 -11.84 -5.51 -0.30
C GLY A 210 -10.87 -4.86 -1.29
N VAL A 211 -11.28 -4.69 -2.55
CA VAL A 211 -10.40 -4.17 -3.63
C VAL A 211 -10.76 -2.77 -4.12
N MET A 212 -11.89 -2.20 -3.69
CA MET A 212 -12.39 -0.92 -4.20
C MET A 212 -11.42 0.24 -3.93
N TYR A 213 -10.68 0.21 -2.81
CA TYR A 213 -9.67 1.20 -2.48
C TYR A 213 -8.60 1.35 -3.59
N LYS A 214 -8.25 0.24 -4.26
CA LYS A 214 -7.29 0.23 -5.36
C LYS A 214 -7.78 1.04 -6.55
N LEU A 215 -9.08 0.98 -6.85
CA LEU A 215 -9.70 1.74 -7.92
C LEU A 215 -9.78 3.21 -7.54
N LEU A 216 -10.29 3.52 -6.34
CA LEU A 216 -10.49 4.89 -5.89
C LEU A 216 -9.17 5.67 -5.78
N MET A 217 -8.15 5.10 -5.14
CA MET A 217 -6.85 5.75 -4.97
C MET A 217 -6.08 5.93 -6.28
N ARG A 218 -6.26 5.01 -7.25
CA ARG A 218 -5.61 5.11 -8.57
C ARG A 218 -6.34 6.02 -9.54
N SER A 219 -7.67 6.09 -9.45
CA SER A 219 -8.49 6.95 -10.31
C SER A 219 -8.48 8.40 -9.85
N PHE A 220 -8.30 8.64 -8.55
CA PHE A 220 -8.31 9.98 -7.95
C PHE A 220 -7.03 10.21 -7.11
N PRO A 221 -5.84 10.25 -7.75
CA PRO A 221 -4.58 10.43 -7.04
C PRO A 221 -4.60 11.75 -6.24
N GLY A 222 -4.16 11.68 -4.98
CA GLY A 222 -4.12 12.82 -4.06
C GLY A 222 -5.39 13.04 -3.24
N TRP A 223 -6.54 12.45 -3.60
CA TRP A 223 -7.80 12.63 -2.85
C TRP A 223 -7.97 11.69 -1.66
N TYR A 224 -7.42 10.47 -1.75
CA TYR A 224 -7.50 9.45 -0.71
C TYR A 224 -6.10 9.15 -0.16
N ARG A 225 -5.99 9.05 1.17
CA ARG A 225 -4.81 8.50 1.84
C ARG A 225 -4.99 7.00 2.06
N HIS A 226 -3.88 6.29 2.20
CA HIS A 226 -3.81 4.85 2.41
C HIS A 226 -4.72 4.33 3.54
N SER A 227 -4.95 5.14 4.58
CA SER A 227 -5.79 4.82 5.74
C SER A 227 -7.23 5.32 5.65
N SER A 228 -7.64 5.93 4.53
CA SER A 228 -8.95 6.57 4.38
C SER A 228 -10.09 5.55 4.47
N VAL A 229 -11.03 5.76 5.40
CA VAL A 229 -12.24 4.94 5.53
C VAL A 229 -13.10 4.99 4.26
N TYR A 230 -13.13 6.13 3.58
CA TYR A 230 -13.89 6.34 2.35
C TYR A 230 -13.32 5.57 1.16
N ALA A 231 -12.04 5.18 1.20
CA ALA A 231 -11.44 4.34 0.17
C ALA A 231 -11.46 2.86 0.56
N LEU A 232 -11.12 2.53 1.81
CA LEU A 232 -11.03 1.15 2.30
C LEU A 232 -12.43 0.51 2.48
N TYR A 233 -13.43 1.27 2.93
CA TYR A 233 -14.78 0.79 3.23
C TYR A 233 -15.88 1.70 2.63
N PRO A 234 -15.88 1.94 1.30
CA PRO A 234 -16.75 2.93 0.65
C PRO A 234 -18.25 2.59 0.69
N PHE A 235 -18.60 1.35 1.03
CA PHE A 235 -19.97 0.83 1.06
C PHE A 235 -20.58 0.81 2.47
N THR A 236 -19.93 1.43 3.45
CA THR A 236 -20.43 1.57 4.81
C THR A 236 -20.10 2.97 5.29
N THR A 237 -21.03 3.64 5.98
CA THR A 237 -20.75 5.00 6.46
C THR A 237 -19.55 5.00 7.43
N PRO A 238 -18.79 6.10 7.51
CA PRO A 238 -17.68 6.21 8.44
C PRO A 238 -18.07 5.88 9.89
N GLU A 239 -19.23 6.37 10.35
CA GLU A 239 -19.73 6.14 11.71
C GLU A 239 -20.03 4.67 11.96
N LYS A 240 -20.66 3.99 10.99
CA LYS A 240 -20.96 2.56 11.12
C LYS A 240 -19.69 1.72 11.10
N THR A 241 -18.73 2.07 10.25
CA THR A 241 -17.42 1.40 10.20
C THR A 241 -16.66 1.56 11.51
N MET A 242 -16.64 2.77 12.08
CA MET A 242 -16.05 3.03 13.40
C MET A 242 -16.72 2.22 14.52
N GLY A 243 -18.07 2.12 14.51
CA GLY A 243 -18.81 1.30 15.46
C GLY A 243 -18.50 -0.20 15.33
N ASN A 244 -18.30 -0.70 14.10
CA ASN A 244 -17.91 -2.08 13.86
C ASN A 244 -16.52 -2.40 14.44
N PHE A 245 -15.54 -1.50 14.28
CA PHE A 245 -14.21 -1.69 14.87
C PHE A 245 -14.18 -1.53 16.39
N SER A 246 -15.07 -0.71 16.94
CA SER A 246 -15.19 -0.52 18.39
C SER A 246 -15.82 -1.73 19.09
N SER A 247 -16.63 -2.52 18.38
CA SER A 247 -17.36 -3.68 18.90
C SER A 247 -16.78 -5.03 18.47
N GLY A 248 -15.88 -5.03 17.47
CA GLY A 248 -15.24 -6.21 16.90
C GLY A 248 -13.72 -6.19 17.03
N ALA A 249 -13.04 -6.78 16.04
CA ALA A 249 -11.59 -6.72 15.95
C ALA A 249 -11.14 -5.32 15.52
N ALA A 250 -10.19 -4.74 16.25
CA ALA A 250 -9.57 -3.48 15.85
C ALA A 250 -8.87 -3.65 14.48
N PRO A 251 -8.84 -2.60 13.64
CA PRO A 251 -8.08 -2.65 12.40
C PRO A 251 -6.59 -2.81 12.73
N VAL A 252 -5.87 -3.51 11.86
CA VAL A 252 -4.42 -3.74 12.02
C VAL A 252 -3.64 -2.42 12.07
N GLN A 253 -4.12 -1.41 11.36
CA GLN A 253 -3.56 -0.06 11.31
C GLN A 253 -4.64 0.97 11.57
N ALA A 254 -4.25 2.15 12.07
CA ALA A 254 -5.18 3.24 12.31
C ALA A 254 -5.89 3.68 11.02
N ILE A 255 -7.21 3.87 11.12
CA ILE A 255 -8.07 4.30 10.03
C ILE A 255 -8.36 5.79 10.19
N ASP A 256 -8.23 6.55 9.09
CA ASP A 256 -8.63 7.95 9.01
C ASP A 256 -10.09 8.06 8.59
N TYR A 257 -10.91 8.63 9.47
CA TYR A 257 -12.34 8.84 9.25
C TYR A 257 -12.68 10.21 8.65
N SER A 258 -11.68 11.04 8.38
CA SER A 258 -11.87 12.34 7.75
C SER A 258 -12.37 12.20 6.30
N ALA A 259 -13.13 13.21 5.87
CA ALA A 259 -13.59 13.29 4.49
C ALA A 259 -12.41 13.39 3.51
N PRO A 260 -12.52 12.84 2.28
CA PRO A 260 -11.49 12.97 1.27
C PRO A 260 -11.13 14.43 1.01
N ALA A 261 -9.85 14.73 1.00
CA ALA A 261 -9.30 16.05 0.77
C ALA A 261 -8.06 15.96 -0.11
N PHE A 262 -7.98 16.84 -1.10
CA PHE A 262 -6.86 16.86 -2.02
C PHE A 262 -5.57 17.23 -1.29
N THR A 263 -4.55 16.38 -1.43
CA THR A 263 -3.15 16.75 -1.19
C THR A 263 -2.38 16.34 -2.42
N GLY A 264 -1.78 17.33 -3.07
CA GLY A 264 -0.95 17.11 -4.25
C GLY A 264 0.29 16.27 -3.93
N PRO A 265 0.97 15.76 -4.97
CA PRO A 265 2.26 15.14 -4.78
C PRO A 265 3.28 16.13 -4.18
N PRO A 266 4.35 15.65 -3.54
CA PRO A 266 5.41 16.53 -3.03
C PRO A 266 5.97 17.44 -4.14
N ILE A 267 6.20 18.72 -3.82
CA ILE A 267 6.78 19.68 -4.77
C ILE A 267 8.28 19.36 -4.93
N PRO A 268 8.77 19.06 -6.15
CA PRO A 268 10.18 18.74 -6.33
C PRO A 268 11.06 19.99 -6.29
N VAL A 269 12.20 19.87 -5.62
CA VAL A 269 13.32 20.81 -5.64
C VAL A 269 14.48 20.12 -6.33
N THR A 270 14.88 20.64 -7.49
CA THR A 270 15.69 19.90 -8.47
C THR A 270 17.08 20.50 -8.71
N SER A 271 17.31 21.76 -8.35
CA SER A 271 18.65 22.36 -8.41
C SER A 271 19.50 21.93 -7.22
N TRP A 272 20.82 21.82 -7.43
CA TRP A 272 21.77 21.50 -6.37
C TRP A 272 21.70 22.50 -5.22
N GLN A 273 21.68 23.80 -5.54
CA GLN A 273 21.58 24.86 -4.54
C GLN A 273 20.28 24.74 -3.74
N GLY A 274 19.16 24.48 -4.41
CA GLY A 274 17.86 24.33 -3.75
C GLY A 274 17.83 23.13 -2.82
N VAL A 275 18.36 21.98 -3.25
CA VAL A 275 18.46 20.77 -2.42
C VAL A 275 19.35 21.01 -1.20
N VAL A 276 20.53 21.62 -1.37
CA VAL A 276 21.43 21.92 -0.25
C VAL A 276 20.78 22.86 0.76
N GLN A 277 20.14 23.93 0.29
CA GLN A 277 19.43 24.88 1.15
C GLN A 277 18.30 24.18 1.93
N LEU A 278 17.50 23.37 1.25
CA LEU A 278 16.39 22.63 1.85
C LEU A 278 16.88 21.67 2.95
N LEU A 279 17.98 20.94 2.70
CA LEU A 279 18.52 19.97 3.67
C LEU A 279 19.23 20.62 4.86
N GLN A 280 19.81 21.82 4.69
CA GLN A 280 20.49 22.55 5.76
C GLN A 280 19.51 23.36 6.63
N ASP A 281 18.39 23.81 6.07
CA ASP A 281 17.38 24.59 6.80
C ASP A 281 16.43 23.70 7.61
N GLN A 282 16.95 23.18 8.72
CA GLN A 282 16.15 22.44 9.70
C GLN A 282 15.15 23.33 10.46
N THR A 283 15.13 24.65 10.24
CA THR A 283 14.15 25.52 10.89
C THR A 283 12.83 25.47 10.15
N ASN A 284 12.87 25.64 8.82
CA ASN A 284 11.68 25.68 7.98
C ASN A 284 11.28 24.32 7.42
N PHE A 285 12.21 23.36 7.32
CA PHE A 285 11.97 22.04 6.74
C PHE A 285 12.25 20.95 7.75
N LYS A 286 11.27 20.06 7.94
CA LYS A 286 11.35 18.96 8.91
C LYS A 286 11.26 17.60 8.25
N VAL A 287 11.94 16.63 8.84
CA VAL A 287 11.74 15.21 8.52
C VAL A 287 10.28 14.84 8.83
N PRO A 288 9.53 14.23 7.89
CA PRO A 288 8.18 13.75 8.17
C PRO A 288 8.21 12.76 9.35
N GLN A 289 7.24 12.87 10.25
CA GLN A 289 7.16 11.96 11.40
C GLN A 289 7.04 10.50 10.92
N GLN A 290 8.00 9.65 11.32
CA GLN A 290 8.04 8.25 10.92
C GLN A 290 7.22 7.35 11.88
N LEU A 291 6.73 6.24 11.34
CA LEU A 291 5.81 5.32 12.01
C LEU A 291 6.48 4.27 12.91
N SER A 292 7.81 4.16 12.93
CA SER A 292 8.49 3.33 13.93
C SER A 292 8.07 3.72 15.36
N GLY A 293 7.56 4.95 15.56
CA GLY A 293 7.21 5.48 16.87
C GLY A 293 8.45 5.73 17.74
N HIS A 294 9.64 5.49 17.17
CA HIS A 294 10.93 5.62 17.81
C HIS A 294 11.67 6.83 17.23
N ASP A 295 12.37 7.52 18.13
CA ASP A 295 13.15 8.71 17.82
C ASP A 295 14.60 8.26 17.54
N ASP A 296 14.82 7.81 16.30
CA ASP A 296 16.10 7.31 15.79
C ASP A 296 16.82 8.38 14.94
N MET A 297 18.05 8.13 14.50
CA MET A 297 18.85 9.15 13.81
C MET A 297 18.30 9.58 12.44
N LEU A 298 17.36 8.84 11.84
CA LEU A 298 16.76 9.11 10.54
C LEU A 298 15.33 9.64 10.66
N SER A 299 14.72 9.57 11.85
CA SER A 299 13.29 9.84 12.07
C SER A 299 12.96 11.26 12.56
N GLY A 300 13.95 12.12 12.81
CA GLY A 300 13.69 13.45 13.37
C GLY A 300 14.88 14.41 13.36
N ASP A 301 14.58 15.67 13.68
CA ASP A 301 15.53 16.81 13.68
C ASP A 301 15.85 17.32 15.10
N LYS A 302 15.65 16.51 16.15
CA LYS A 302 15.97 16.91 17.53
C LYS A 302 17.48 16.76 17.77
N PRO A 303 18.05 17.48 18.76
CA PRO A 303 19.45 17.31 19.14
C PRO A 303 19.85 15.87 19.47
N ALA A 304 18.91 15.06 19.98
CA ALA A 304 19.11 13.64 20.23
C ALA A 304 19.34 12.84 18.94
N ASN A 305 18.61 13.15 17.86
CA ASN A 305 18.79 12.50 16.56
C ASN A 305 20.18 12.81 15.99
N THR A 306 20.62 14.08 16.05
CA THR A 306 21.97 14.49 15.62
C THR A 306 23.07 13.82 16.43
N ALA A 307 22.90 13.69 17.75
CA ALA A 307 23.87 13.00 18.61
C ALA A 307 23.98 11.51 18.23
N LYS A 308 22.86 10.82 17.98
CA LYS A 308 22.84 9.43 17.52
C LYS A 308 23.48 9.27 16.14
N GLN A 309 23.24 10.20 15.22
CA GLN A 309 23.88 10.21 13.90
C GLN A 309 25.40 10.28 14.02
N LYS A 310 25.90 11.22 14.84
CA LYS A 310 27.35 11.37 15.07
C LYS A 310 27.95 10.12 15.72
N PHE A 311 27.28 9.59 16.74
CA PHE A 311 27.71 8.35 17.40
C PHE A 311 27.83 7.19 16.41
N MET A 312 26.78 6.94 15.62
CA MET A 312 26.79 5.88 14.61
C MET A 312 27.87 6.12 13.57
N GLN A 313 28.09 7.36 13.12
CA GLN A 313 29.16 7.69 12.19
C GLN A 313 30.54 7.34 12.79
N ASP A 314 30.81 7.74 14.03
CA ASP A 314 32.09 7.47 14.68
C ASP A 314 32.32 5.96 14.85
N GLU A 315 31.30 5.20 15.25
CA GLU A 315 31.40 3.74 15.44
C GLU A 315 31.53 2.97 14.12
N LEU A 316 30.86 3.41 13.05
CA LEU A 316 30.91 2.75 11.73
C LEU A 316 32.33 2.73 11.13
N TYR A 317 33.10 3.79 11.34
CA TYR A 317 34.46 3.94 10.81
C TYR A 317 35.55 3.58 11.82
N CYS A 318 35.20 3.12 13.03
CA CYS A 318 36.14 2.82 14.10
C CYS A 318 36.18 1.32 14.49
N PRO A 319 37.34 0.65 14.44
CA PRO A 319 38.66 1.20 14.14
C PRO A 319 38.93 1.32 12.62
N GLU A 320 39.97 2.08 12.24
CA GLU A 320 40.29 2.41 10.85
C GLU A 320 40.50 1.16 9.97
N GLU A 321 40.95 0.06 10.56
CA GLU A 321 41.13 -1.23 9.90
C GLU A 321 39.81 -1.83 9.39
N ASN A 322 38.65 -1.38 9.88
CA ASN A 322 37.33 -1.88 9.47
C ASN A 322 37.11 -1.82 7.96
N LEU A 323 37.53 -0.73 7.30
CA LEU A 323 37.32 -0.58 5.86
C LEU A 323 38.03 -1.67 5.06
N SER A 324 39.21 -2.09 5.51
CA SER A 324 39.96 -3.19 4.89
C SER A 324 39.27 -4.55 5.10
N ILE A 325 38.70 -4.78 6.30
CA ILE A 325 37.93 -5.99 6.61
C ILE A 325 36.65 -6.05 5.75
N VAL A 326 35.94 -4.93 5.64
CA VAL A 326 34.72 -4.79 4.82
C VAL A 326 35.04 -5.08 3.36
N ARG A 327 36.13 -4.50 2.82
CA ARG A 327 36.59 -4.76 1.45
C ARG A 327 36.86 -6.24 1.22
N ALA A 328 37.73 -6.84 2.05
CA ALA A 328 38.11 -8.25 1.91
C ALA A 328 36.91 -9.20 2.05
N PHE A 329 35.90 -8.81 2.84
CA PHE A 329 34.65 -9.54 2.95
C PHE A 329 33.85 -9.51 1.66
N TYR A 330 33.61 -8.32 1.08
CA TYR A 330 32.84 -8.21 -0.16
C TYR A 330 33.55 -8.89 -1.33
N GLU A 331 34.87 -8.75 -1.46
CA GLU A 331 35.66 -9.45 -2.49
C GLU A 331 35.50 -10.98 -2.39
N SER A 332 35.66 -11.53 -1.19
CA SER A 332 35.50 -12.98 -0.94
C SER A 332 34.06 -13.47 -1.15
N LEU A 333 33.08 -12.73 -0.64
CA LEU A 333 31.68 -13.14 -0.68
C LEU A 333 31.12 -13.06 -2.10
N THR A 334 31.29 -11.94 -2.79
CA THR A 334 30.75 -11.75 -4.14
C THR A 334 31.36 -12.74 -5.13
N ALA A 335 32.67 -12.98 -5.09
CA ALA A 335 33.32 -13.99 -5.92
C ALA A 335 32.74 -15.41 -5.71
N ARG A 336 32.42 -15.74 -4.45
CA ARG A 336 31.80 -17.03 -4.10
C ARG A 336 30.35 -17.12 -4.58
N LEU A 337 29.57 -16.05 -4.38
CA LEU A 337 28.17 -15.98 -4.81
C LEU A 337 28.07 -16.10 -6.34
N ILE A 338 28.91 -15.37 -7.09
CA ILE A 338 28.94 -15.47 -8.56
C ILE A 338 29.23 -16.91 -8.99
N LYS A 339 30.25 -17.57 -8.41
CA LYS A 339 30.58 -18.97 -8.73
C LYS A 339 29.48 -19.95 -8.34
N LYS A 340 28.83 -19.75 -7.19
CA LYS A 340 27.76 -20.64 -6.67
C LYS A 340 26.45 -20.48 -7.46
N ASN A 341 26.10 -19.25 -7.80
CA ASN A 341 24.77 -18.92 -8.30
C ASN A 341 24.71 -18.77 -9.82
N ALA A 342 25.85 -18.64 -10.51
CA ALA A 342 25.88 -18.72 -11.97
C ALA A 342 25.31 -20.06 -12.47
N ARG A 343 24.49 -19.99 -13.53
CA ARG A 343 23.87 -21.14 -14.18
C ARG A 343 24.34 -21.22 -15.61
N LYS A 344 24.73 -22.41 -16.05
CA LYS A 344 25.09 -22.64 -17.45
C LYS A 344 23.82 -22.65 -18.29
N LEU A 345 23.69 -21.70 -19.22
CA LEU A 345 22.58 -21.59 -20.15
C LEU A 345 23.15 -21.53 -21.57
N GLY A 346 23.02 -22.64 -22.30
CA GLY A 346 23.63 -22.79 -23.62
C GLY A 346 25.18 -22.75 -23.56
N GLY A 347 25.76 -21.83 -24.33
CA GLY A 347 27.22 -21.65 -24.44
C GLY A 347 27.84 -20.72 -23.40
N SER A 348 27.05 -20.07 -22.54
CA SER A 348 27.53 -19.12 -21.53
C SER A 348 26.99 -19.43 -20.13
N TYR A 349 27.56 -18.78 -19.14
CA TYR A 349 27.01 -18.72 -17.78
C TYR A 349 26.22 -17.44 -17.63
N GLN A 350 25.07 -17.52 -16.98
CA GLN A 350 24.20 -16.38 -16.67
C GLN A 350 23.90 -16.36 -15.17
N ILE A 351 23.70 -15.17 -14.63
CA ILE A 351 23.37 -14.94 -13.22
C ILE A 351 22.43 -13.73 -13.13
N ASP A 352 21.44 -13.82 -12.25
CA ASP A 352 20.75 -12.62 -11.77
C ASP A 352 21.66 -11.94 -10.74
N ILE A 353 22.50 -11.02 -11.20
CA ILE A 353 23.51 -10.39 -10.34
C ILE A 353 22.89 -9.54 -9.23
N VAL A 354 21.68 -9.02 -9.43
CA VAL A 354 20.98 -8.19 -8.46
C VAL A 354 20.49 -9.06 -7.32
N GLN A 355 19.71 -10.11 -7.62
CA GLN A 355 19.10 -10.95 -6.59
C GLN A 355 20.09 -11.95 -5.98
N GLU A 356 20.91 -12.60 -6.81
CA GLU A 356 21.78 -13.72 -6.41
C GLU A 356 23.23 -13.28 -6.11
N GLY A 357 23.55 -12.00 -6.28
CA GLY A 357 24.85 -11.42 -5.95
C GLY A 357 24.72 -10.26 -4.95
N VAL A 358 24.26 -9.12 -5.44
CA VAL A 358 24.25 -7.84 -4.71
C VAL A 358 23.36 -7.90 -3.47
N ALA A 359 22.07 -8.19 -3.62
CA ALA A 359 21.11 -8.23 -2.50
C ALA A 359 21.55 -9.22 -1.40
N PHE A 360 22.01 -10.41 -1.82
CA PHE A 360 22.49 -11.44 -0.91
C PHE A 360 23.75 -10.99 -0.16
N SER A 361 24.71 -10.38 -0.86
CA SER A 361 25.96 -9.93 -0.25
C SER A 361 25.75 -8.85 0.81
N HIS A 362 24.83 -7.91 0.56
CA HIS A 362 24.48 -6.86 1.52
C HIS A 362 23.69 -7.40 2.72
N ALA A 363 22.77 -8.35 2.52
CA ALA A 363 22.07 -8.96 3.64
C ALA A 363 23.00 -9.76 4.55
N GLU A 364 23.95 -10.51 3.96
CA GLU A 364 24.94 -11.23 4.76
C GLU A 364 25.91 -10.27 5.47
N PHE A 365 26.33 -9.19 4.81
CA PHE A 365 27.11 -8.12 5.43
C PHE A 365 26.37 -7.52 6.63
N VAL A 366 25.16 -7.02 6.42
CA VAL A 366 24.36 -6.33 7.45
C VAL A 366 24.03 -7.28 8.59
N GLY A 367 23.71 -8.54 8.32
CA GLY A 367 23.46 -9.50 9.38
C GLY A 367 24.66 -9.69 10.31
N ARG A 368 25.87 -9.80 9.74
CA ARG A 368 27.10 -9.92 10.55
C ARG A 368 27.49 -8.60 11.22
N PHE A 369 27.42 -7.51 10.48
CA PHE A 369 27.87 -6.18 10.90
C PHE A 369 26.98 -5.57 12.00
N PHE A 370 25.68 -5.85 11.99
CA PHE A 370 24.74 -5.38 13.03
C PHE A 370 24.36 -6.48 14.04
N GLY A 371 25.01 -7.64 14.00
CA GLY A 371 24.76 -8.73 14.93
C GLY A 371 23.35 -9.35 14.82
N ILE A 372 22.75 -9.34 13.64
CA ILE A 372 21.47 -10.01 13.38
C ILE A 372 21.75 -11.49 13.10
N PRO A 373 21.12 -12.44 13.82
CA PRO A 373 21.40 -13.86 13.66
C PRO A 373 21.08 -14.36 12.23
N LEU A 374 22.07 -14.99 11.59
CA LEU A 374 21.96 -15.56 10.24
C LEU A 374 22.06 -17.09 10.26
N ARG A 375 21.33 -17.74 9.36
CA ARG A 375 21.42 -19.19 9.08
C ARG A 375 21.67 -19.46 7.60
N GLY A 376 22.17 -20.64 7.28
CA GLY A 376 22.39 -21.06 5.89
C GLY A 376 21.08 -21.27 5.12
N GLU A 377 21.11 -21.05 3.81
CA GLU A 377 19.97 -21.28 2.89
C GLU A 377 19.51 -22.75 2.87
N ASP A 378 20.43 -23.70 3.08
CA ASP A 378 20.13 -25.15 3.07
C ASP A 378 19.65 -25.67 4.43
N SER A 379 19.33 -24.79 5.39
CA SER A 379 18.83 -25.18 6.70
C SER A 379 17.38 -25.69 6.58
N GLU A 380 17.19 -27.01 6.62
CA GLU A 380 15.88 -27.68 6.52
C GLU A 380 14.88 -27.32 7.65
N SER A 381 15.33 -26.63 8.70
CA SER A 381 14.49 -26.32 9.85
C SER A 381 13.69 -25.03 9.63
N THR A 382 12.44 -25.16 9.17
CA THR A 382 11.45 -24.06 9.22
C THR A 382 11.02 -23.70 10.64
N ALA A 383 11.55 -24.39 11.67
CA ALA A 383 11.15 -24.26 13.07
C ALA A 383 11.99 -23.25 13.89
N VAL A 384 13.13 -22.76 13.37
CA VAL A 384 13.94 -21.76 14.08
C VAL A 384 13.39 -20.36 13.80
N THR A 385 12.70 -19.79 14.79
CA THR A 385 12.10 -18.44 14.74
C THR A 385 13.11 -17.32 15.00
N ASP A 386 14.33 -17.65 15.44
CA ASP A 386 15.25 -16.70 16.05
C ASP A 386 16.43 -16.29 15.14
N SER A 387 16.37 -16.64 13.84
CA SER A 387 17.40 -16.29 12.85
C SER A 387 16.86 -16.22 11.42
N TYR A 388 17.57 -15.53 10.54
CA TYR A 388 17.18 -15.35 9.14
C TYR A 388 18.15 -16.00 8.16
N THR A 389 17.64 -16.56 7.07
CA THR A 389 18.47 -16.73 5.86
C THR A 389 18.80 -15.34 5.29
N PRO A 390 19.93 -15.11 4.61
CA PRO A 390 20.22 -13.81 4.00
C PRO A 390 19.10 -13.30 3.08
N ARG A 391 18.43 -14.19 2.34
CA ARG A 391 17.29 -13.81 1.49
C ARG A 391 16.09 -13.29 2.30
N ALA A 392 15.70 -14.01 3.35
CA ALA A 392 14.64 -13.57 4.26
C ALA A 392 15.00 -12.24 4.96
N LEU A 393 16.25 -12.09 5.41
CA LEU A 393 16.70 -10.83 6.02
C LEU A 393 16.65 -9.67 5.01
N TYR A 394 17.10 -9.89 3.78
CA TYR A 394 16.99 -8.88 2.72
C TYR A 394 15.55 -8.41 2.54
N ASN A 395 14.59 -9.34 2.41
CA ASN A 395 13.18 -8.99 2.20
C ASN A 395 12.61 -8.17 3.36
N VAL A 396 12.86 -8.58 4.62
CA VAL A 396 12.41 -7.84 5.81
C VAL A 396 12.97 -6.42 5.82
N LEU A 397 14.27 -6.27 5.58
CA LEU A 397 14.94 -4.98 5.56
C LEU A 397 14.50 -4.11 4.37
N ALA A 398 14.24 -4.73 3.22
CA ALA A 398 13.74 -4.05 2.03
C ALA A 398 12.30 -3.56 2.22
N HIS A 399 11.40 -4.34 2.82
CA HIS A 399 10.03 -3.90 3.12
C HIS A 399 10.02 -2.74 4.13
N LEU A 400 10.86 -2.80 5.17
CA LEU A 400 11.02 -1.69 6.11
C LEU A 400 11.54 -0.43 5.39
N PHE A 401 12.57 -0.59 4.54
CA PHE A 401 13.11 0.54 3.77
C PHE A 401 12.09 1.13 2.80
N GLU A 402 11.38 0.28 2.03
CA GLU A 402 10.36 0.70 1.08
C GLU A 402 9.26 1.50 1.78
N HIS A 403 8.77 1.01 2.92
CA HIS A 403 7.76 1.72 3.70
C HIS A 403 8.24 3.09 4.21
N VAL A 404 9.47 3.17 4.71
CA VAL A 404 9.98 4.41 5.32
C VAL A 404 10.38 5.45 4.27
N PHE A 405 10.94 5.03 3.13
CA PHE A 405 11.60 5.93 2.18
C PHE A 405 10.98 5.97 0.79
N LEU A 406 10.25 4.93 0.35
CA LEU A 406 9.79 4.79 -1.04
C LEU A 406 8.26 4.69 -1.19
N ASP A 407 7.50 4.82 -0.10
CA ASP A 407 6.06 4.54 -0.06
C ASP A 407 5.18 5.69 -0.57
N LEU A 408 5.30 5.99 -1.87
CA LEU A 408 4.57 7.08 -2.55
C LEU A 408 3.22 6.63 -3.15
N ASP A 409 2.99 5.33 -3.35
CA ASP A 409 1.73 4.79 -3.89
C ASP A 409 0.74 4.55 -2.74
N GLU A 410 -0.22 5.47 -2.57
CA GLU A 410 -1.26 5.38 -1.53
C GLU A 410 -2.04 4.06 -1.57
N ALA A 411 -2.18 3.43 -2.75
CA ALA A 411 -2.88 2.16 -2.90
C ALA A 411 -2.02 0.92 -2.52
N LYS A 412 -0.73 1.09 -2.24
CA LYS A 412 0.14 0.05 -1.69
C LYS A 412 0.53 0.31 -0.25
N ARG A 413 0.59 1.58 0.14
CA ARG A 413 1.07 2.05 1.44
C ARG A 413 0.41 1.41 2.66
N TYR A 414 -0.89 1.14 2.62
CA TYR A 414 -1.55 0.42 3.73
C TYR A 414 -0.99 -0.99 3.90
N LYS A 415 -0.78 -1.72 2.79
CA LYS A 415 -0.19 -3.06 2.80
C LYS A 415 1.25 -3.00 3.30
N HIS A 416 2.06 -2.09 2.73
CA HIS A 416 3.44 -1.92 3.14
C HIS A 416 3.54 -1.66 4.64
N LEU A 417 2.67 -0.81 5.18
CA LEU A 417 2.59 -0.55 6.61
C LEU A 417 2.25 -1.81 7.43
N VAL A 418 1.25 -2.61 7.01
CA VAL A 418 0.88 -3.86 7.69
C VAL A 418 2.04 -4.86 7.70
N VAL A 419 2.64 -5.10 6.54
CA VAL A 419 3.74 -6.07 6.38
C VAL A 419 4.98 -5.60 7.12
N ALA A 420 5.45 -4.37 6.85
CA ALA A 420 6.64 -3.81 7.47
C ALA A 420 6.50 -3.71 8.99
N SER A 421 5.33 -3.32 9.52
CA SER A 421 5.12 -3.30 10.98
C SER A 421 5.33 -4.69 11.59
N LYS A 422 4.66 -5.71 11.03
CA LYS A 422 4.73 -7.08 11.54
C LYS A 422 6.16 -7.62 11.51
N GLU A 423 6.83 -7.49 10.37
CA GLU A 423 8.21 -7.99 10.19
C GLU A 423 9.22 -7.22 11.05
N THR A 424 9.04 -5.90 11.18
CA THR A 424 9.91 -5.04 12.02
C THR A 424 9.79 -5.41 13.49
N TRP A 425 8.59 -5.69 14.00
CA TRP A 425 8.40 -6.17 15.37
C TRP A 425 9.06 -7.53 15.61
N GLN A 426 8.93 -8.46 14.65
CA GLN A 426 9.58 -9.77 14.73
C GLN A 426 11.12 -9.65 14.73
N LEU A 427 11.67 -8.81 13.86
CA LEU A 427 13.10 -8.49 13.86
C LEU A 427 13.52 -7.83 15.18
N GLY A 428 12.70 -6.93 15.70
CA GLY A 428 12.85 -6.30 17.03
C GLY A 428 12.99 -7.32 18.14
N ASP A 429 12.13 -8.33 18.19
CA ASP A 429 12.18 -9.39 19.20
C ASP A 429 13.50 -10.19 19.14
N ILE A 430 13.98 -10.52 17.94
CA ILE A 430 15.23 -11.25 17.72
C ILE A 430 16.43 -10.41 18.15
N VAL A 431 16.54 -9.18 17.66
CA VAL A 431 17.66 -8.26 17.99
C VAL A 431 17.67 -7.95 19.48
N ARG A 432 16.49 -7.79 20.10
CA ARG A 432 16.37 -7.61 21.57
C ARG A 432 16.95 -8.79 22.34
N GLY A 433 16.75 -10.02 21.86
CA GLY A 433 17.38 -11.22 22.43
C GLY A 433 18.91 -11.14 22.42
N VAL A 434 19.48 -10.72 21.29
CA VAL A 434 20.94 -10.55 21.13
C VAL A 434 21.48 -9.47 22.08
N VAL A 435 20.87 -8.28 22.09
CA VAL A 435 21.30 -7.14 22.93
C VAL A 435 21.22 -7.50 24.42
N ARG A 436 20.19 -8.23 24.86
CA ARG A 436 20.09 -8.72 26.24
C ARG A 436 21.19 -9.71 26.60
N GLY A 437 21.57 -10.59 25.67
CA GLY A 437 22.65 -11.56 25.88
C GLY A 437 24.03 -10.94 26.07
N ILE A 438 24.24 -9.73 25.54
CA ILE A 438 25.51 -8.98 25.64
C ILE A 438 25.60 -8.18 26.96
N LYS A 439 24.47 -7.88 27.62
CA LYS A 439 24.44 -7.11 28.88
C LYS A 439 25.10 -7.90 30.03
N PRO A 440 26.09 -7.35 30.76
CA PRO A 440 26.69 -8.03 31.91
C PRO A 440 25.69 -8.12 33.10
N GLY A 441 25.08 -9.29 33.32
CA GLY A 441 24.22 -9.59 34.49
C GLY A 441 22.90 -10.31 34.16
N GLU A 442 22.53 -11.27 35.03
CA GLU A 442 21.40 -12.24 34.98
C GLU A 442 21.21 -12.99 33.64
N GLY A 443 21.71 -14.24 33.58
CA GLY A 443 21.48 -15.18 32.46
C GLY A 443 22.59 -15.29 31.42
N ALA A 444 23.60 -14.43 31.50
CA ALA A 444 24.67 -14.24 30.50
C ALA A 444 25.38 -15.52 30.00
N ARG A 445 25.54 -16.56 30.84
CA ARG A 445 26.23 -17.81 30.42
C ARG A 445 25.40 -18.73 29.52
N SER A 446 24.07 -18.75 29.67
CA SER A 446 23.21 -19.66 28.91
C SER A 446 22.80 -19.08 27.55
N LEU A 447 22.61 -17.76 27.47
CA LEU A 447 22.32 -17.09 26.20
C LEU A 447 23.59 -16.83 25.37
N MET A 448 24.75 -16.57 25.98
CA MET A 448 26.01 -16.51 25.23
C MET A 448 26.33 -17.83 24.54
N GLN A 449 26.01 -18.98 25.14
CA GLN A 449 26.23 -20.28 24.52
C GLN A 449 25.29 -20.51 23.32
N LEU A 450 24.07 -19.97 23.38
CA LEU A 450 23.09 -19.99 22.29
C LEU A 450 23.45 -18.99 21.18
N VAL A 451 23.93 -17.80 21.55
CA VAL A 451 24.54 -16.83 20.63
C VAL A 451 25.77 -17.48 20.00
N GLU A 452 26.64 -18.14 20.76
CA GLU A 452 27.80 -18.84 20.22
C GLU A 452 27.39 -19.96 19.25
N ASP A 453 26.44 -20.81 19.60
CA ASP A 453 25.99 -21.92 18.74
C ASP A 453 25.26 -21.42 17.47
N THR A 454 24.49 -20.33 17.56
CA THR A 454 23.72 -19.78 16.42
C THR A 454 24.58 -18.86 15.53
N PHE A 455 25.50 -18.09 16.13
CA PHE A 455 26.38 -17.16 15.41
C PHE A 455 27.65 -17.84 14.88
N PHE A 456 28.20 -18.85 15.58
CA PHE A 456 29.38 -19.61 15.13
C PHE A 456 29.03 -20.92 14.43
N HIS A 457 27.75 -21.19 14.15
CA HIS A 457 27.41 -22.24 13.18
C HIS A 457 28.14 -21.93 11.86
N LYS A 458 28.86 -22.94 11.35
CA LYS A 458 29.55 -22.94 10.06
C LYS A 458 28.55 -22.69 8.93
N THR A 459 28.14 -21.44 8.75
CA THR A 459 27.61 -20.97 7.49
C THR A 459 28.73 -21.09 6.46
N ALA A 460 28.37 -21.33 5.21
CA ALA A 460 29.27 -21.72 4.12
C ALA A 460 30.36 -20.68 3.74
N THR A 461 30.64 -19.69 4.60
CA THR A 461 31.80 -18.82 4.56
C THR A 461 33.00 -19.54 5.19
N GLY A 462 33.77 -20.27 4.39
CA GLY A 462 35.17 -20.48 4.74
C GLY A 462 35.92 -19.17 4.57
N ALA A 463 36.21 -18.43 5.65
CA ALA A 463 37.25 -17.39 5.71
C ALA A 463 37.29 -16.73 7.10
N GLU A 464 38.50 -16.55 7.62
CA GLU A 464 38.83 -15.80 8.84
C GLU A 464 38.19 -14.38 8.89
N ASN A 465 37.92 -13.76 7.74
CA ASN A 465 37.31 -12.43 7.62
C ASN A 465 35.86 -12.35 8.11
N ALA A 466 35.09 -13.45 8.05
CA ALA A 466 33.73 -13.50 8.55
C ALA A 466 33.68 -13.40 10.09
N HIS A 467 34.70 -13.92 10.78
CA HIS A 467 34.85 -13.79 12.23
C HIS A 467 35.17 -12.35 12.65
N GLY A 468 35.99 -11.63 11.87
CA GLY A 468 36.32 -10.22 12.13
C GLY A 468 35.10 -9.30 12.09
N LEU A 469 34.25 -9.43 11.07
CA LEU A 469 33.01 -8.66 10.92
C LEU A 469 31.98 -8.95 12.00
N GLN A 470 31.88 -10.20 12.42
CA GLN A 470 30.96 -10.62 13.45
C GLN A 470 31.40 -10.15 14.84
N HIS A 471 32.71 -10.18 15.11
CA HIS A 471 33.26 -9.58 16.31
C HIS A 471 33.01 -8.06 16.35
N PHE A 472 33.21 -7.38 15.21
CA PHE A 472 32.88 -5.98 15.07
C PHE A 472 31.41 -5.69 15.41
N GLY A 473 30.45 -6.46 14.87
CA GLY A 473 29.03 -6.25 15.15
C GLY A 473 28.65 -6.41 16.62
N LEU A 474 29.28 -7.36 17.34
CA LEU A 474 29.09 -7.50 18.78
C LEU A 474 29.65 -6.30 19.56
N GLU A 475 30.81 -5.79 19.16
CA GLU A 475 31.41 -4.59 19.76
C GLU A 475 30.60 -3.33 19.44
N LEU A 476 30.02 -3.22 18.24
CA LEU A 476 29.10 -2.14 17.85
C LEU A 476 27.85 -2.10 18.75
N ILE A 477 27.37 -3.26 19.22
CA ILE A 477 26.25 -3.35 20.17
C ILE A 477 26.72 -3.02 21.60
N LYS A 478 27.90 -3.53 21.98
CA LYS A 478 28.42 -3.44 23.35
C LYS A 478 28.89 -2.04 23.75
N ARG A 479 29.59 -1.33 22.87
CA ARG A 479 30.12 0.03 23.12
C ARG A 479 29.03 1.03 23.54
N PRO A 480 27.88 1.17 22.86
CA PRO A 480 26.81 2.06 23.31
C PRO A 480 26.25 1.68 24.69
N MET A 481 26.22 0.38 25.03
CA MET A 481 25.76 -0.09 26.34
C MET A 481 26.75 0.26 27.46
N GLU A 482 28.06 0.20 27.20
CA GLU A 482 29.13 0.50 28.17
C GLU A 482 29.32 2.00 28.38
N GLN A 483 29.16 2.82 27.34
CA GLN A 483 29.34 4.28 27.40
C GLN A 483 28.13 5.02 28.00
N GLY A 484 27.07 4.31 28.39
CA GLY A 484 25.88 4.88 29.00
C GLY A 484 25.00 5.72 28.06
N GLN A 485 25.26 5.67 26.75
CA GLN A 485 24.44 6.25 25.67
C GLN A 485 23.43 5.24 25.07
N GLY A 486 23.37 4.01 25.62
CA GLY A 486 22.39 2.97 25.32
C GLY A 486 22.01 2.19 26.58
N LYS A 487 21.60 2.90 27.65
CA LYS A 487 21.21 2.26 28.94
C LYS A 487 19.96 1.39 28.82
N ASP A 488 19.16 1.63 27.79
CA ASP A 488 17.95 0.89 27.47
C ASP A 488 18.16 -0.02 26.25
N VAL A 489 17.72 -1.27 26.37
CA VAL A 489 17.80 -2.27 25.31
C VAL A 489 17.01 -1.81 24.09
N GLU A 490 15.85 -1.18 24.31
CA GLU A 490 15.02 -0.68 23.21
C GLU A 490 15.72 0.40 22.40
N GLU A 491 16.47 1.30 23.04
CA GLU A 491 17.20 2.35 22.32
C GLU A 491 18.24 1.78 21.36
N VAL A 492 18.95 0.72 21.78
CA VAL A 492 19.92 0.03 20.93
C VAL A 492 19.21 -0.72 19.79
N VAL A 493 18.19 -1.51 20.10
CA VAL A 493 17.42 -2.28 19.09
C VAL A 493 16.87 -1.37 18.00
N TRP A 494 16.21 -0.28 18.40
CA TRP A 494 15.56 0.64 17.47
C TRP A 494 16.52 1.64 16.82
N THR A 495 17.79 1.68 17.24
CA THR A 495 18.85 2.33 16.47
C THR A 495 19.41 1.38 15.40
N LEU A 496 19.61 0.10 15.72
CA LEU A 496 20.21 -0.87 14.81
C LEU A 496 19.32 -1.22 13.62
N ILE A 497 18.03 -1.49 13.85
CA ILE A 497 17.11 -1.98 12.83
C ILE A 497 16.93 -1.00 11.64
N PRO A 498 16.54 0.27 11.83
CA PRO A 498 16.38 1.21 10.72
C PRO A 498 17.73 1.50 10.02
N THR A 499 18.84 1.47 10.76
CA THR A 499 20.18 1.60 10.18
C THR A 499 20.51 0.42 9.28
N ALA A 500 20.31 -0.81 9.76
CA ALA A 500 20.50 -2.04 9.01
C ALA A 500 19.65 -2.05 7.73
N ALA A 501 18.39 -1.63 7.82
CA ALA A 501 17.49 -1.52 6.67
C ALA A 501 18.00 -0.53 5.62
N THR A 502 18.38 0.66 6.07
CA THR A 502 18.95 1.70 5.20
C THR A 502 20.24 1.21 4.53
N PHE A 503 21.16 0.61 5.27
CA PHE A 503 22.42 0.07 4.72
C PHE A 503 22.18 -1.05 3.71
N CYS A 504 21.27 -1.98 4.00
CA CYS A 504 21.02 -3.13 3.13
C CYS A 504 20.37 -2.69 1.81
N ALA A 505 19.25 -1.98 1.89
CA ALA A 505 18.44 -1.66 0.72
C ALA A 505 19.08 -0.60 -0.18
N THR A 506 19.61 0.50 0.40
CA THR A 506 20.23 1.57 -0.41
C THR A 506 21.46 1.09 -1.15
N GLN A 507 22.34 0.31 -0.49
CA GLN A 507 23.57 -0.18 -1.12
C GLN A 507 23.26 -1.21 -2.20
N ALA A 508 22.29 -2.10 -1.96
CA ALA A 508 21.86 -3.05 -2.97
C ALA A 508 21.29 -2.35 -4.21
N GLN A 509 20.46 -1.31 -4.01
CA GLN A 509 19.93 -0.50 -5.09
C GLN A 509 21.04 0.26 -5.83
N ALA A 510 21.97 0.88 -5.11
CA ALA A 510 23.07 1.64 -5.69
C ALA A 510 23.96 0.77 -6.58
N TRP A 511 24.31 -0.42 -6.12
CA TRP A 511 25.11 -1.37 -6.90
C TRP A 511 24.38 -1.89 -8.14
N ALA A 512 23.08 -2.21 -8.01
CA ALA A 512 22.27 -2.60 -9.16
C ALA A 512 22.24 -1.49 -10.22
N GLN A 513 22.10 -0.23 -9.81
CA GLN A 513 22.13 0.92 -10.70
C GLN A 513 23.52 1.16 -11.33
N LEU A 514 24.61 1.01 -10.57
CA LEU A 514 25.96 1.11 -11.12
C LEU A 514 26.22 0.11 -12.25
N ILE A 515 25.79 -1.15 -12.04
CA ILE A 515 25.91 -2.20 -13.06
C ILE A 515 25.10 -1.82 -14.31
N GLU A 516 23.86 -1.34 -14.13
CA GLU A 516 23.01 -0.90 -15.24
C GLU A 516 23.67 0.26 -16.03
N ILE A 517 24.19 1.28 -15.35
CA ILE A 517 24.86 2.42 -15.99
C ILE A 517 26.03 1.94 -16.85
N TYR A 518 27.00 1.26 -16.25
CA TYR A 518 28.25 0.93 -16.94
C TYR A 518 28.12 -0.18 -17.98
N LEU A 519 26.99 -0.90 -18.00
CA LEU A 519 26.66 -1.84 -19.06
C LEU A 519 25.76 -1.22 -20.14
N SER A 520 25.16 -0.05 -19.90
CA SER A 520 24.35 0.66 -20.89
C SER A 520 25.18 1.23 -22.04
N ASP A 521 24.56 1.38 -23.21
CA ASP A 521 25.23 1.84 -24.43
C ASP A 521 25.92 3.20 -24.27
N GLY A 522 25.40 4.08 -23.40
CA GLY A 522 25.92 5.42 -23.17
C GLY A 522 27.24 5.47 -22.40
N TYR A 523 27.51 4.48 -21.54
CA TYR A 523 28.67 4.50 -20.61
C TYR A 523 29.57 3.28 -20.73
N LYS A 524 29.21 2.29 -21.55
CA LYS A 524 29.96 1.04 -21.75
C LYS A 524 31.40 1.26 -22.20
N SER A 525 31.74 2.42 -22.78
CA SER A 525 33.13 2.77 -23.11
C SER A 525 34.06 2.76 -21.90
N HIS A 526 33.55 3.01 -20.69
CA HIS A 526 34.33 2.97 -19.45
C HIS A 526 34.58 1.55 -18.93
N TRP A 527 33.80 0.55 -19.37
CA TRP A 527 33.81 -0.79 -18.77
C TRP A 527 35.16 -1.50 -18.85
N THR A 528 35.86 -1.39 -19.98
CA THR A 528 37.18 -2.01 -20.15
C THR A 528 38.22 -1.44 -19.19
N GLU A 529 38.17 -0.14 -18.91
CA GLU A 529 39.08 0.49 -17.94
C GLU A 529 38.71 0.08 -16.51
N ILE A 530 37.42 0.08 -16.17
CA ILE A 530 36.93 -0.40 -14.86
C ILE A 530 37.38 -1.84 -14.61
N GLU A 531 37.28 -2.73 -15.61
CA GLU A 531 37.74 -4.11 -15.50
C GLU A 531 39.26 -4.19 -15.25
N GLN A 532 40.07 -3.40 -15.96
CA GLN A 532 41.52 -3.36 -15.76
C GLN A 532 41.90 -2.86 -14.36
N LEU A 533 41.26 -1.78 -13.90
CA LEU A 533 41.49 -1.23 -12.56
C LEU A 533 41.08 -2.22 -11.46
N ALA A 534 39.97 -2.95 -11.65
CA ALA A 534 39.48 -3.93 -10.69
C ALA A 534 40.38 -5.17 -10.55
N GLN A 535 41.23 -5.44 -11.54
CA GLN A 535 42.20 -6.54 -11.51
C GLN A 535 43.58 -6.10 -10.98
N SER A 536 43.79 -4.80 -10.78
CA SER A 536 45.06 -4.25 -10.30
C SER A 536 45.18 -4.36 -8.78
N GLU A 537 46.39 -4.63 -8.28
CA GLU A 537 46.72 -4.59 -6.85
C GLU A 537 47.23 -3.20 -6.41
N ASP A 538 47.39 -2.24 -7.33
CA ASP A 538 47.90 -0.90 -7.04
C ASP A 538 46.88 -0.05 -6.26
N SER A 539 47.34 0.66 -5.23
CA SER A 539 46.49 1.56 -4.41
C SER A 539 45.79 2.64 -5.24
N ASP A 540 46.50 3.21 -6.22
CA ASP A 540 45.97 4.27 -7.08
C ASP A 540 44.84 3.76 -7.98
N SER A 541 44.87 2.47 -8.36
CA SER A 541 43.79 1.85 -9.14
C SER A 541 42.50 1.75 -8.34
N PHE A 542 42.61 1.45 -7.04
CA PHE A 542 41.45 1.43 -6.14
C PHE A 542 40.85 2.82 -5.95
N ASP A 543 41.68 3.85 -5.83
CA ASP A 543 41.18 5.23 -5.75
C ASP A 543 40.47 5.67 -7.04
N LEU A 544 40.96 5.26 -8.21
CA LEU A 544 40.27 5.50 -9.48
C LEU A 544 38.93 4.75 -9.58
N LEU A 545 38.87 3.49 -9.16
CA LEU A 545 37.59 2.74 -9.06
C LEU A 545 36.59 3.43 -8.15
N LYS A 546 37.06 3.96 -7.02
CA LYS A 546 36.22 4.74 -6.11
C LYS A 546 35.65 5.98 -6.80
N ARG A 547 36.43 6.69 -7.62
CA ARG A 547 35.93 7.84 -8.41
C ARG A 547 34.88 7.42 -9.43
N TYR A 548 35.08 6.29 -10.12
CA TYR A 548 34.06 5.70 -10.99
C TYR A 548 32.76 5.39 -10.23
N ALA A 549 32.84 4.82 -9.03
CA ALA A 549 31.65 4.57 -8.20
C ALA A 549 30.96 5.89 -7.81
N LEU A 550 31.72 6.91 -7.40
CA LEU A 550 31.18 8.22 -7.03
C LEU A 550 30.49 8.94 -8.20
N GLU A 551 31.07 8.90 -9.41
CA GLU A 551 30.44 9.46 -10.61
C GLU A 551 29.18 8.70 -11.02
N GLY A 552 29.20 7.36 -10.90
CA GLY A 552 28.00 6.56 -11.12
C GLY A 552 26.89 6.92 -10.11
N PHE A 553 27.23 7.12 -8.84
CA PHE A 553 26.29 7.57 -7.80
C PHE A 553 25.84 9.02 -7.98
N ARG A 554 26.63 9.88 -8.62
CA ARG A 554 26.21 11.24 -8.99
C ARG A 554 25.08 11.18 -10.03
N LEU A 555 25.17 10.29 -11.00
CA LEU A 555 24.14 10.09 -12.03
C LEU A 555 22.91 9.36 -11.48
N PHE A 556 23.11 8.28 -10.74
CA PHE A 556 22.03 7.52 -10.12
C PHE A 556 22.39 7.21 -8.67
N PRO A 557 22.00 8.08 -7.73
CA PRO A 557 22.30 7.90 -6.32
C PRO A 557 21.52 6.74 -5.72
N ALA A 558 22.13 6.11 -4.70
CA ALA A 558 21.55 5.06 -3.87
C ALA A 558 20.14 5.40 -3.33
N THR A 559 19.92 6.70 -3.09
CA THR A 559 18.63 7.28 -2.69
C THR A 559 18.25 8.33 -3.71
N SER A 560 17.09 8.21 -4.35
CA SER A 560 16.64 9.14 -5.39
C SER A 560 16.28 10.53 -4.87
N GLY A 561 15.93 10.64 -3.60
CA GLY A 561 15.59 11.89 -2.94
C GLY A 561 15.00 11.66 -1.55
N VAL A 562 14.72 12.75 -0.83
CA VAL A 562 14.09 12.68 0.49
C VAL A 562 12.95 13.69 0.60
N ILE A 563 11.91 13.30 1.33
CA ILE A 563 10.75 14.17 1.59
C ILE A 563 11.03 15.06 2.82
N ARG A 564 10.58 16.31 2.77
CA ARG A 564 10.46 17.20 3.93
C ARG A 564 9.07 17.81 4.01
N VAL A 565 8.68 18.19 5.22
CA VAL A 565 7.47 18.96 5.49
C VAL A 565 7.86 20.42 5.76
N VAL A 566 7.14 21.35 5.15
CA VAL A 566 7.30 22.79 5.40
C VAL A 566 6.64 23.13 6.74
N GLU A 567 7.45 23.41 7.76
CA GLU A 567 6.97 23.78 9.10
C GLU A 567 6.86 25.31 9.27
N SER A 568 7.36 26.08 8.31
CA SER A 568 7.26 27.54 8.29
C SER A 568 5.80 28.02 8.28
N PRO A 569 5.43 29.05 9.07
CA PRO A 569 4.07 29.60 9.08
C PRO A 569 3.73 30.40 7.82
N THR A 570 4.73 30.76 7.01
CA THR A 570 4.58 31.52 5.77
C THR A 570 5.21 30.76 4.60
N PRO A 571 4.76 31.00 3.35
CA PRO A 571 5.37 30.34 2.21
C PRO A 571 6.88 30.61 2.09
N VAL A 572 7.66 29.55 1.80
CA VAL A 572 9.13 29.64 1.70
C VAL A 572 9.56 29.53 0.25
N THR A 573 10.46 30.41 -0.19
CA THR A 573 11.03 30.33 -1.55
C THR A 573 12.36 29.60 -1.51
N ILE A 574 12.50 28.59 -2.37
CA ILE A 574 13.73 27.81 -2.58
C ILE A 574 14.05 27.79 -4.08
N PRO A 575 15.34 27.87 -4.49
CA PRO A 575 15.73 27.70 -5.89
C PRO A 575 15.10 26.46 -6.54
N SER A 576 14.77 26.54 -7.83
CA SER A 576 14.09 25.49 -8.63
C SER A 576 12.68 25.08 -8.24
N ALA A 577 12.15 25.49 -7.07
CA ALA A 577 10.75 25.28 -6.75
C ALA A 577 9.87 26.14 -7.68
N PRO A 578 8.81 25.58 -8.31
CA PRO A 578 7.99 26.30 -9.29
C PRO A 578 7.14 27.42 -8.66
N THR A 579 6.82 27.29 -7.38
CA THR A 579 6.06 28.26 -6.59
C THR A 579 6.62 28.31 -5.17
N PRO A 580 6.36 29.39 -4.41
CA PRO A 580 6.61 29.41 -2.98
C PRO A 580 5.96 28.19 -2.30
N LEU A 581 6.74 27.51 -1.46
CA LEU A 581 6.36 26.26 -0.81
C LEU A 581 5.36 26.57 0.31
N PRO A 582 4.12 26.04 0.28
CA PRO A 582 3.09 26.41 1.24
C PRO A 582 3.36 25.82 2.62
N PRO A 583 2.92 26.48 3.71
CA PRO A 583 2.92 25.90 5.05
C PRO A 583 2.27 24.52 5.06
N LYS A 584 2.88 23.56 5.76
CA LYS A 584 2.47 22.14 5.83
C LYS A 584 2.49 21.39 4.50
N GLY A 585 3.01 22.00 3.43
CA GLY A 585 3.27 21.30 2.17
C GLY A 585 4.37 20.25 2.32
N THR A 586 4.32 19.23 1.47
CA THR A 586 5.40 18.26 1.31
C THR A 586 6.28 18.63 0.13
N VAL A 587 7.59 18.48 0.29
CA VAL A 587 8.58 18.75 -0.75
C VAL A 587 9.52 17.58 -0.91
N LEU A 588 9.96 17.33 -2.14
CA LEU A 588 10.93 16.30 -2.48
C LEU A 588 12.26 16.97 -2.84
N ALA A 589 13.30 16.71 -2.06
CA ALA A 589 14.67 17.01 -2.46
C ALA A 589 15.11 15.96 -3.48
N ASP A 590 15.14 16.32 -4.76
CA ASP A 590 15.43 15.40 -5.86
C ASP A 590 16.95 15.31 -6.09
N PHE A 591 17.55 14.21 -5.62
CA PHE A 591 18.99 14.01 -5.71
C PHE A 591 19.43 13.63 -7.13
N ILE A 592 18.55 12.96 -7.89
CA ILE A 592 18.84 12.52 -9.26
C ILE A 592 19.03 13.75 -10.15
N THR A 593 18.12 14.72 -10.07
CA THR A 593 18.22 15.94 -10.88
C THR A 593 19.31 16.87 -10.36
N ALA A 594 19.45 17.01 -9.04
CA ALA A 594 20.49 17.85 -8.43
C ALA A 594 21.92 17.36 -8.70
N GLY A 595 22.15 16.04 -8.75
CA GLY A 595 23.43 15.44 -9.14
C GLY A 595 23.82 15.69 -10.60
N ARG A 596 22.88 16.17 -11.41
CA ARG A 596 23.05 16.53 -12.82
C ARG A 596 22.86 18.03 -13.08
N ASP A 597 22.88 18.86 -12.04
CA ASP A 597 22.74 20.30 -12.19
C ASP A 597 23.95 20.89 -12.95
N PRO A 598 23.77 21.43 -14.17
CA PRO A 598 24.87 21.93 -14.99
C PRO A 598 25.55 23.16 -14.40
N SER A 599 24.96 23.82 -13.41
CA SER A 599 25.59 24.94 -12.70
C SER A 599 26.71 24.49 -11.75
N ILE A 600 26.71 23.22 -11.34
CA ILE A 600 27.71 22.61 -10.44
C ILE A 600 28.55 21.58 -11.18
N PHE A 601 27.95 20.78 -12.07
CA PHE A 601 28.60 19.71 -12.80
C PHE A 601 28.64 20.00 -14.30
N PRO A 602 29.75 20.53 -14.85
CA PRO A 602 29.90 20.74 -16.28
C PRO A 602 29.84 19.41 -17.05
N ASP A 603 29.06 19.36 -18.12
CA ASP A 603 28.71 18.13 -18.87
C ASP A 603 28.10 17.05 -17.95
N PRO A 604 26.94 17.33 -17.33
CA PRO A 604 26.41 16.55 -16.20
C PRO A 604 26.08 15.09 -16.53
N GLU A 605 25.97 14.73 -17.80
CA GLU A 605 25.74 13.34 -18.25
C GLU A 605 27.04 12.57 -18.55
N SER A 606 28.22 13.19 -18.40
CA SER A 606 29.50 12.52 -18.65
C SER A 606 30.13 12.03 -17.34
N ILE A 607 30.86 10.91 -17.41
CA ILE A 607 31.71 10.45 -16.29
C ILE A 607 33.04 11.21 -16.35
N LYS A 608 33.38 11.91 -15.26
CA LYS A 608 34.64 12.66 -15.13
C LYS A 608 35.35 12.31 -13.83
N LEU A 609 36.61 11.89 -13.93
CA LEU A 609 37.39 11.37 -12.79
C LEU A 609 38.38 12.38 -12.19
N ASP A 610 38.43 13.61 -12.72
CA ASP A 610 39.41 14.65 -12.39
C ASP A 610 39.05 15.48 -11.15
#